data_AF-A0A4P5QG07-F1
#
_entry.id   AF-A0A4P5QG07-F1
#
_cell.length_a   1.000
_cell.length_b   1.000
_cell.length_c   1.000
_cell.angle_alpha   90.00
_cell.angle_beta   90.00
_cell.angle_gamma   90.00
#
_symmetry.space_group_name_H-M   'P 1'
#
loop_
_entity.id
_entity.type
_entity.pdbx_description
1 polymer ?
#
loop_
_entity_poly.entity_id
_entity_poly.type
_entity_poly.pdbx_seq_one_letter_code
_entity_poly.pdbx_strand_id
1 'polypeptide(L)'
;MKKSTLVIGVIGADCHAVGNKVLDRVFTAHDFRVINLGVMVSQDEYIDAAIETGADAIVVSSIYGHGDIDCLGLRERCIERGIGDILLYVGGNLVVGKHDFADIEAKFKDMGFNRVFAPSRDLEDVCSLIANDIDERCLEEAF
;
A
#
# COMPACT_ATOMS: atom_id res chain seq x y z
N MET A 1 0.66 0.89 -23.66
CA MET A 1 -0.01 0.37 -22.45
C MET A 1 -0.20 1.52 -21.47
N LYS A 2 -1.29 1.53 -20.70
CA LYS A 2 -1.49 2.49 -19.60
C LYS A 2 -0.43 2.21 -18.54
N LYS A 3 0.18 3.26 -17.96
CA LYS A 3 1.09 3.08 -16.81
C LYS A 3 0.28 2.70 -15.58
N SER A 4 0.72 1.66 -14.88
CA SER A 4 0.14 1.25 -13.60
C SER A 4 0.25 2.38 -12.59
N THR A 5 -0.85 2.71 -11.92
CA THR A 5 -0.99 3.85 -11.03
C THR A 5 -0.99 3.40 -9.59
N LEU A 6 -0.09 3.96 -8.78
CA LEU A 6 0.04 3.65 -7.36
C LEU A 6 -0.31 4.89 -6.54
N VAL A 7 -1.20 4.75 -5.57
CA VAL A 7 -1.38 5.76 -4.52
C VAL A 7 -0.51 5.37 -3.33
N ILE A 8 0.35 6.28 -2.89
CA ILE A 8 1.26 6.04 -1.78
C ILE A 8 1.14 7.12 -0.71
N GLY A 9 1.50 6.79 0.52
CA GLY A 9 1.60 7.75 1.60
C GLY A 9 2.05 7.12 2.91
N VAL A 10 2.00 7.90 3.99
CA VAL A 10 2.20 7.41 5.36
C VAL A 10 0.90 7.59 6.14
N ILE A 11 0.34 6.50 6.67
CA ILE A 11 -0.99 6.49 7.26
C ILE A 11 -1.03 7.04 8.69
N GLY A 12 -2.17 7.60 9.08
CA GLY A 12 -2.50 7.91 10.47
C GLY A 12 -1.79 9.17 10.97
N ALA A 13 -1.22 9.11 12.17
CA ALA A 13 -0.48 10.23 12.77
C ALA A 13 1.03 10.19 12.46
N ASP A 14 1.46 9.30 11.56
CA ASP A 14 2.87 9.08 11.27
C ASP A 14 3.44 10.15 10.32
N CYS A 15 4.44 10.89 10.81
CA CYS A 15 5.11 11.98 10.08
C CYS A 15 6.44 11.57 9.41
N HIS A 16 6.78 10.28 9.37
CA HIS A 16 8.05 9.79 8.81
C HIS A 16 8.10 9.89 7.27
N ALA A 17 8.54 11.04 6.77
CA ALA A 17 8.53 11.34 5.34
C ALA A 17 9.66 10.67 4.52
N VAL A 18 10.75 10.21 5.14
CA VAL A 18 11.95 9.75 4.39
C VAL A 18 11.64 8.49 3.59
N GLY A 19 11.07 7.46 4.23
CA GLY A 19 10.71 6.21 3.55
C GLY A 19 9.74 6.46 2.39
N ASN A 20 8.73 7.31 2.60
CA ASN A 20 7.77 7.67 1.55
C ASN A 20 8.43 8.37 0.35
N LYS A 21 9.39 9.28 0.56
CA LYS A 21 10.15 9.90 -0.54
C LYS A 21 11.03 8.89 -1.30
N VAL A 22 11.55 7.88 -0.61
CA VAL A 22 12.30 6.80 -1.25
C VAL A 22 11.36 5.95 -2.11
N LEU A 23 10.20 5.55 -1.59
CA LEU A 23 9.18 4.81 -2.34
C LEU A 23 8.77 5.57 -3.60
N ASP A 24 8.45 6.86 -3.47
CA ASP A 24 8.08 7.73 -4.60
C ASP A 24 9.13 7.72 -5.72
N ARG A 25 10.40 7.91 -5.34
CA ARG A 25 11.52 7.90 -6.30
C ARG A 25 11.70 6.55 -6.97
N VAL A 26 11.66 5.46 -6.20
CA VAL A 26 11.90 4.10 -6.73
C VAL A 26 10.74 3.69 -7.63
N PHE A 27 9.48 3.82 -7.18
CA PHE A 27 8.32 3.49 -8.00
C PHE A 27 8.26 4.32 -9.28
N THR A 28 8.56 5.62 -9.22
CA THR A 28 8.65 6.45 -10.42
C THR A 28 9.75 5.98 -11.38
N ALA A 29 10.89 5.52 -10.86
CA ALA A 29 11.97 4.97 -11.68
C ALA A 29 11.60 3.65 -12.36
N HIS A 30 10.66 2.89 -11.77
CA HIS A 30 10.07 1.66 -12.31
C HIS A 30 8.86 1.91 -13.22
N ASP A 31 8.71 3.14 -13.73
CA ASP A 31 7.67 3.56 -14.68
C ASP A 31 6.22 3.51 -14.14
N PHE A 32 6.04 3.39 -12.83
CA PHE A 32 4.73 3.58 -12.21
C PHE A 32 4.29 5.06 -12.26
N ARG A 33 2.99 5.30 -12.42
CA ARG A 33 2.39 6.62 -12.17
C ARG A 33 2.11 6.75 -10.67
N VAL A 34 2.97 7.46 -9.95
CA VAL A 34 2.88 7.59 -8.50
C VAL A 34 2.04 8.82 -8.10
N ILE A 35 1.04 8.59 -7.25
CA ILE A 35 0.22 9.63 -6.61
C ILE A 35 0.60 9.63 -5.13
N ASN A 36 1.50 10.55 -4.76
CA ASN A 36 2.05 10.62 -3.41
C ASN A 36 1.24 11.59 -2.55
N LEU A 37 0.53 11.06 -1.55
CA LEU A 37 -0.30 11.83 -0.61
C LEU A 37 0.50 12.45 0.54
N GLY A 38 1.79 12.10 0.66
CA GLY A 38 2.67 12.63 1.70
C GLY A 38 2.63 11.82 2.98
N VAL A 39 2.44 12.50 4.11
CA VAL A 39 2.47 11.90 5.45
C VAL A 39 1.21 12.27 6.22
N MET A 40 0.94 11.56 7.31
CA MET A 40 -0.23 11.76 8.15
C MET A 40 -1.56 11.68 7.37
N VAL A 41 -1.65 10.68 6.49
CA VAL A 41 -2.75 10.51 5.54
C VAL A 41 -3.83 9.62 6.16
N SER A 42 -5.08 10.06 6.08
CA SER A 42 -6.23 9.28 6.55
C SER A 42 -6.61 8.16 5.57
N GLN A 43 -7.32 7.13 6.06
CA GLN A 43 -7.84 6.05 5.20
C GLN A 43 -8.72 6.60 4.07
N ASP A 44 -9.56 7.59 4.37
CA ASP A 44 -10.48 8.18 3.38
C ASP A 44 -9.71 8.92 2.28
N GLU A 45 -8.62 9.64 2.61
CA GLU A 45 -7.77 10.29 1.60
C GLU A 45 -7.11 9.29 0.64
N TYR A 46 -6.68 8.11 1.12
CA TYR A 46 -6.18 7.05 0.25
C TYR A 46 -7.24 6.58 -0.73
N ILE A 47 -8.45 6.33 -0.22
CA ILE A 47 -9.56 5.80 -1.01
C ILE A 47 -10.02 6.84 -2.04
N ASP A 48 -10.16 8.10 -1.63
CA ASP A 48 -10.56 9.19 -2.53
C ASP A 48 -9.54 9.39 -3.64
N ALA A 49 -8.25 9.44 -3.31
CA ALA A 49 -7.20 9.54 -4.33
C ALA A 49 -7.18 8.33 -5.27
N ALA A 50 -7.43 7.11 -4.76
CA ALA A 50 -7.49 5.92 -5.58
C ALA A 50 -8.65 5.97 -6.58
N ILE A 51 -9.83 6.43 -6.15
CA ILE A 51 -11.00 6.61 -7.00
C ILE A 51 -10.76 7.71 -8.04
N GLU A 52 -10.32 8.89 -7.60
CA GLU A 52 -10.11 10.06 -8.47
C GLU A 52 -9.08 9.80 -9.56
N THR A 53 -8.04 9.03 -9.24
CA THR A 53 -6.94 8.77 -10.17
C THR A 53 -7.10 7.47 -10.96
N GLY A 54 -8.07 6.62 -10.61
CA GLY A 54 -8.22 5.27 -11.17
C GLY A 54 -6.98 4.42 -10.89
N ALA A 55 -6.57 4.41 -9.63
CA ALA A 55 -5.38 3.72 -9.15
C ALA A 55 -5.51 2.21 -9.26
N ASP A 56 -4.40 1.56 -9.58
CA ASP A 56 -4.33 0.11 -9.70
C ASP A 56 -3.95 -0.53 -8.35
N ALA A 57 -3.29 0.21 -7.46
CA ALA A 57 -3.01 -0.22 -6.10
C ALA A 57 -2.84 0.94 -5.11
N ILE A 58 -3.02 0.63 -3.82
CA ILE A 58 -2.68 1.50 -2.69
C ILE A 58 -1.51 0.88 -1.93
N VAL A 59 -0.45 1.66 -1.71
CA VAL A 59 0.73 1.28 -0.92
C VAL A 59 0.81 2.14 0.34
N VAL A 60 0.54 1.51 1.48
CA VAL A 60 0.54 2.16 2.79
C VAL A 60 1.90 2.02 3.46
N SER A 61 2.47 3.12 3.93
CA SER A 61 3.65 3.13 4.79
C SER A 61 3.28 3.42 6.25
N SER A 62 3.88 2.70 7.20
CA SER A 62 3.81 3.00 8.64
C SER A 62 5.10 2.57 9.34
N ILE A 63 5.72 3.46 10.10
CA ILE A 63 7.03 3.24 10.76
C ILE A 63 6.93 3.34 12.30
N TYR A 64 5.93 4.06 12.81
CA TYR A 64 5.77 4.32 14.24
C TYR A 64 5.07 3.20 15.04
N GLY A 65 4.79 2.04 14.43
CA GLY A 65 4.33 0.85 15.14
C GLY A 65 2.83 0.77 15.45
N HIS A 66 2.01 1.68 14.94
CA HIS A 66 0.54 1.63 15.10
C HIS A 66 -0.19 1.35 13.79
N GLY A 67 0.51 0.74 12.83
CA GLY A 67 -0.07 0.41 11.53
C GLY A 67 -1.26 -0.55 11.65
N ASP A 68 -1.29 -1.39 12.68
CA ASP A 68 -2.39 -2.32 12.92
C ASP A 68 -3.69 -1.63 13.37
N ILE A 69 -3.57 -0.51 14.09
CA ILE A 69 -4.71 0.33 14.47
C ILE A 69 -5.11 1.21 13.28
N ASP A 70 -4.13 1.83 12.63
CA ASP A 70 -4.39 2.78 11.53
C ASP A 70 -4.93 2.11 10.27
N CYS A 71 -4.59 0.85 10.01
CA CYS A 71 -5.08 0.11 8.85
C CYS A 71 -6.38 -0.67 9.12
N LEU A 72 -6.85 -0.71 10.38
CA LEU A 72 -8.06 -1.44 10.74
C LEU A 72 -9.27 -0.85 10.04
N GLY A 73 -10.04 -1.70 9.34
CA GLY A 73 -11.23 -1.27 8.59
C GLY A 73 -10.95 -0.73 7.19
N LEU A 74 -9.68 -0.65 6.76
CA LEU A 74 -9.35 -0.04 5.46
C LEU A 74 -9.94 -0.84 4.29
N ARG A 75 -9.85 -2.18 4.30
CA ARG A 75 -10.43 -3.02 3.24
C ARG A 75 -11.94 -2.88 3.19
N GLU A 76 -12.61 -2.90 4.33
CA GLU A 76 -14.06 -2.77 4.45
C GLU A 76 -14.51 -1.42 3.86
N ARG A 77 -13.80 -0.33 4.16
CA ARG A 77 -14.07 0.97 3.54
C ARG A 77 -13.84 0.98 2.03
N CYS A 78 -12.79 0.32 1.53
CA CYS A 78 -12.59 0.16 0.09
C CYS A 78 -13.79 -0.54 -0.56
N ILE A 79 -14.33 -1.60 0.07
CA ILE A 79 -15.52 -2.32 -0.40
C ILE A 79 -16.75 -1.40 -0.41
N GLU A 80 -17.00 -0.69 0.68
CA GLU A 80 -18.13 0.25 0.81
C GLU A 80 -18.08 1.37 -0.24
N ARG A 81 -16.87 1.77 -0.64
CA ARG A 81 -16.63 2.85 -1.61
C ARG A 81 -16.52 2.35 -3.05
N GLY A 82 -16.71 1.05 -3.29
CA GLY A 82 -16.77 0.46 -4.64
C GLY A 82 -15.41 0.13 -5.26
N ILE A 83 -14.32 0.16 -4.48
CA ILE A 83 -12.97 -0.24 -4.91
C ILE A 83 -12.48 -1.46 -4.09
N GLY A 84 -13.41 -2.35 -3.73
CA GLY A 84 -13.15 -3.49 -2.86
C GLY A 84 -12.07 -4.46 -3.34
N ASP A 85 -11.83 -4.52 -4.65
CA ASP A 85 -10.84 -5.40 -5.28
C ASP A 85 -9.49 -4.73 -5.56
N ILE A 86 -9.31 -3.48 -5.12
CA ILE A 86 -8.03 -2.78 -5.27
C ILE A 86 -6.92 -3.53 -4.52
N LEU A 87 -5.74 -3.61 -5.13
CA LEU A 87 -4.56 -4.21 -4.51
C LEU A 87 -4.10 -3.31 -3.36
N LEU A 88 -4.05 -3.88 -2.16
CA LEU A 88 -3.62 -3.20 -0.94
C LEU A 88 -2.30 -3.77 -0.47
N TYR A 89 -1.32 -2.89 -0.30
CA TYR A 89 0.00 -3.22 0.21
C TYR A 89 0.30 -2.39 1.45
N VAL A 90 1.05 -2.96 2.38
CA VAL A 90 1.54 -2.24 3.56
C VAL A 90 3.00 -2.57 3.83
N GLY A 91 3.78 -1.57 4.22
CA GLY A 91 5.18 -1.74 4.54
C GLY A 91 5.67 -0.83 5.66
N GLY A 92 6.74 -1.29 6.32
CA GLY A 92 7.41 -0.54 7.38
C GLY A 92 7.42 -1.28 8.71
N ASN A 93 7.48 -0.51 9.80
CA ASN A 93 7.49 -1.04 11.16
C ASN A 93 6.09 -0.90 11.77
N LEU A 94 5.29 -1.97 11.60
CA LEU A 94 3.83 -1.91 11.69
C LEU A 94 3.26 -2.08 13.10
N VAL A 95 3.99 -2.72 14.02
CA VAL A 95 3.53 -3.05 15.38
C VAL A 95 4.60 -2.66 16.40
N VAL A 96 4.19 -2.10 17.55
CA VAL A 96 5.10 -1.81 18.67
C VAL A 96 5.55 -3.10 19.36
N GLY A 97 6.86 -3.29 19.49
CA GLY A 97 7.44 -4.40 20.26
C GLY A 97 8.22 -5.38 19.40
N LYS A 98 8.56 -6.53 19.98
CA LYS A 98 9.22 -7.63 19.26
C LYS A 98 8.17 -8.67 18.91
N HIS A 99 7.79 -8.71 17.64
CA HIS A 99 6.89 -9.71 17.08
C HIS A 99 7.61 -10.44 15.94
N ASP A 100 7.26 -11.70 15.72
CA ASP A 100 7.69 -12.39 14.50
C ASP A 100 7.04 -11.71 13.30
N PHE A 101 7.80 -11.54 12.22
CA PHE A 101 7.27 -10.97 10.99
C PHE A 101 6.14 -11.83 10.42
N ALA A 102 6.19 -13.16 10.60
CA ALA A 102 5.15 -14.07 10.15
C ALA A 102 3.79 -13.77 10.82
N ASP A 103 3.79 -13.44 12.11
CA ASP A 103 2.58 -13.08 12.85
C ASP A 103 2.03 -11.73 12.39
N ILE A 104 2.91 -10.76 12.12
CA ILE A 104 2.55 -9.45 11.57
C ILE A 104 1.94 -9.65 10.18
N GLU A 105 2.60 -10.39 9.29
CA GLU A 105 2.13 -10.65 7.94
C GLU A 105 0.75 -11.32 7.94
N ALA A 106 0.55 -12.34 8.77
CA ALA A 106 -0.74 -13.01 8.91
C ALA A 106 -1.84 -12.04 9.36
N LYS A 107 -1.56 -11.19 10.35
CA LYS A 107 -2.50 -10.19 10.86
C LYS A 107 -2.94 -9.21 9.78
N PHE A 108 -2.02 -8.64 9.02
CA PHE A 108 -2.37 -7.67 7.97
C PHE A 108 -3.05 -8.35 6.76
N LYS A 109 -2.71 -9.61 6.44
CA LYS A 109 -3.44 -10.38 5.44
C LYS A 109 -4.90 -10.64 5.84
N ASP A 110 -5.14 -10.95 7.12
CA ASP A 110 -6.50 -11.11 7.68
C ASP A 110 -7.30 -9.79 7.59
N MET A 111 -6.63 -8.64 7.69
CA MET A 111 -7.21 -7.30 7.46
C MET A 111 -7.44 -6.96 5.97
N GLY A 112 -7.15 -7.89 5.04
CA GLY A 112 -7.43 -7.73 3.62
C GLY A 112 -6.31 -7.12 2.78
N PHE A 113 -5.08 -7.04 3.31
CA PHE A 113 -3.90 -6.67 2.50
C PHE A 113 -3.42 -7.84 1.64
N ASN A 114 -3.07 -7.55 0.40
CA ASN A 114 -2.56 -8.53 -0.56
C ASN A 114 -1.11 -8.93 -0.22
N ARG A 115 -0.27 -7.94 0.13
CA ARG A 115 1.10 -8.18 0.59
C ARG A 115 1.51 -7.24 1.73
N VAL A 116 2.42 -7.75 2.55
CA VAL A 116 3.00 -7.07 3.71
C VAL A 116 4.51 -7.10 3.55
N PHE A 117 5.17 -5.95 3.65
CA PHE A 117 6.60 -5.83 3.42
C PHE A 117 7.33 -5.42 4.70
N ALA A 118 8.36 -6.19 5.04
CA ALA A 118 9.29 -5.83 6.09
C ALA A 118 10.06 -4.54 5.71
N PRO A 119 10.49 -3.72 6.69
CA PRO A 119 11.23 -2.49 6.41
C PRO A 119 12.60 -2.74 5.78
N SER A 120 13.12 -3.98 5.86
CA SER A 120 14.36 -4.42 5.23
C SER A 120 14.18 -5.05 3.86
N ARG A 121 12.94 -5.14 3.33
CA ARG A 121 12.68 -5.75 2.02
C ARG A 121 13.28 -4.87 0.92
N ASP A 122 13.89 -5.52 -0.07
CA ASP A 122 14.40 -4.84 -1.26
C ASP A 122 13.26 -4.23 -2.07
N LEU A 123 13.37 -2.94 -2.39
CA LEU A 123 12.34 -2.22 -3.13
C LEU A 123 12.27 -2.63 -4.61
N GLU A 124 13.36 -3.13 -5.19
CA GLU A 124 13.36 -3.67 -6.56
C GLU A 124 12.45 -4.91 -6.67
N ASP A 125 12.50 -5.76 -5.65
CA ASP A 125 11.62 -6.92 -5.52
C ASP A 125 10.18 -6.49 -5.24
N VAL A 126 9.95 -5.47 -4.40
CA VAL A 126 8.61 -4.89 -4.17
C VAL A 126 8.00 -4.39 -5.49
N CYS A 127 8.75 -3.63 -6.30
CA CYS A 127 8.30 -3.16 -7.61
C CYS A 127 7.90 -4.32 -8.52
N SER A 128 8.73 -5.36 -8.58
CA SER A 128 8.49 -6.54 -9.41
C SER A 128 7.22 -7.29 -9.00
N LEU A 129 7.01 -7.46 -7.69
CA LEU A 129 5.81 -8.09 -7.16
C LEU A 129 4.55 -7.27 -7.44
N ILE A 130 4.60 -5.96 -7.23
CA ILE A 130 3.46 -5.06 -7.51
C ILE A 130 3.10 -5.09 -9.00
N ALA A 131 4.09 -5.04 -9.89
CA ALA A 131 3.87 -5.11 -11.33
C ALA A 131 3.19 -6.42 -11.73
N ASN A 132 3.71 -7.56 -11.25
CA ASN A 132 3.14 -8.87 -11.54
C ASN A 132 1.69 -9.01 -11.03
N ASP A 133 1.42 -8.58 -9.80
CA ASP A 133 0.08 -8.66 -9.22
C ASP A 133 -0.94 -7.81 -10.01
N ILE A 134 -0.53 -6.62 -10.49
CA ILE A 134 -1.38 -5.77 -11.33
C ILE A 134 -1.63 -6.42 -12.69
N ASP A 135 -0.60 -6.99 -13.31
CA ASP A 135 -0.72 -7.67 -14.59
C ASP A 135 -1.63 -8.91 -14.49
N GLU A 136 -1.48 -9.72 -13.44
CA GLU A 136 -2.34 -10.88 -13.18
C GLU A 136 -3.80 -10.46 -13.01
N ARG A 137 -4.10 -9.41 -12.23
CA ARG A 137 -5.47 -8.90 -12.07
C ARG A 137 -6.05 -8.40 -13.39
N CYS A 138 -5.27 -7.65 -14.18
CA CYS A 138 -5.73 -7.17 -15.48
C CYS A 138 -6.01 -8.31 -16.47
N LEU A 139 -5.30 -9.44 -16.36
CA LEU A 139 -5.60 -10.64 -17.16
C LEU A 139 -6.90 -11.29 -16.71
N GLU A 140 -7.15 -11.40 -15.40
CA GLU A 140 -8.40 -11.97 -14.87
C GLU A 140 -9.65 -11.16 -15.28
N GLU A 141 -9.55 -9.83 -15.32
CA GLU A 141 -10.64 -8.94 -15.75
C GLU A 141 -10.92 -8.99 -17.27
N ALA A 142 -9.99 -9.54 -18.06
CA ALA A 142 -10.11 -9.62 -19.52
C ALA A 142 -10.86 -10.88 -20.02
N PHE A 143 -11.19 -11.82 -19.12
CA PHE A 143 -11.91 -13.07 -19.41
C PHE A 143 -13.32 -13.09 -18.81
#